data_AF-A0A8J4EE07-F1
#
_entry.id   AF-A0A8J4EE07-F1
#
_cell.length_a   1.000
_cell.length_b   1.000
_cell.length_c   1.000
_cell.angle_alpha   90.00
_cell.angle_beta   90.00
_cell.angle_gamma   90.00
#
_symmetry.space_group_name_H-M   'P 1'
#
loop_
_entity.id
_entity.type
_entity.pdbx_description
1 polymer ?
#
loop_
_entity_poly.entity_id
_entity_poly.type
_entity_poly.pdbx_seq_one_letter_code
_entity_poly.pdbx_strand_id
1 'polypeptide(L)'
;MSDYDLSALVRAGIDGDDDAWHELVRRHARLIAMVVRQYRLSAADAQDVSQLVWLRLFENLRSIRDPDGLPGWILTTTRHECQRHVRRKDRSIAIDPLTLATFRSEDQTELDGTLLAAERHEVLLTAMAELPPRHQQLLALLLVDPPYPYTEVSRILDIPVGSIGPTRRRALEKLRETTVVRAYLRAHSEPARTGGVRDAAAELER
;
A
#
# COMPACT_ATOMS: atom_id res chain seq x y z
N MET A 1 22.48 -14.31 -9.62
CA MET A 1 21.51 -13.19 -9.65
C MET A 1 22.30 -11.95 -9.33
N SER A 2 22.49 -11.09 -10.33
CA SER A 2 23.52 -10.07 -10.28
C SER A 2 23.23 -9.04 -9.18
N ASP A 3 24.18 -8.93 -8.26
CA ASP A 3 24.24 -7.91 -7.21
C ASP A 3 24.65 -6.56 -7.82
N TYR A 4 23.94 -6.13 -8.86
CA TYR A 4 24.15 -4.82 -9.45
C TYR A 4 23.59 -3.77 -8.49
N ASP A 5 24.45 -2.81 -8.17
CA ASP A 5 24.03 -1.54 -7.62
C ASP A 5 23.00 -0.89 -8.57
N LEU A 6 22.04 -0.15 -8.00
CA LEU A 6 20.92 0.44 -8.72
C LEU A 6 21.39 1.30 -9.90
N SER A 7 22.51 2.01 -9.72
CA SER A 7 23.16 2.81 -10.76
C SER A 7 23.57 1.99 -11.98
N ALA A 8 24.10 0.78 -11.77
CA ALA A 8 24.51 -0.10 -12.86
C ALA A 8 23.28 -0.63 -13.63
N LEU A 9 22.21 -0.99 -12.91
CA LEU A 9 20.96 -1.45 -13.54
C LEU A 9 20.30 -0.37 -14.39
N VAL A 10 20.23 0.87 -13.89
CA VAL A 10 19.66 1.98 -14.66
C VAL A 10 20.46 2.23 -15.94
N ARG A 11 21.80 2.21 -15.86
CA ARG A 11 22.66 2.38 -17.05
C ARG A 11 22.46 1.25 -18.07
N ALA A 12 22.51 0.00 -17.63
CA ALA A 12 22.30 -1.15 -18.50
C ALA A 12 20.90 -1.13 -19.14
N GLY A 13 19.87 -0.78 -18.38
CA GLY A 13 18.51 -0.61 -18.91
C GLY A 13 18.39 0.53 -19.93
N ILE A 14 19.13 1.63 -19.76
CA ILE A 14 19.22 2.72 -20.77
C ILE A 14 19.83 2.20 -22.08
N ASP A 15 20.82 1.32 -21.98
CA ASP A 15 21.52 0.72 -23.12
C ASP A 15 20.71 -0.40 -23.79
N GLY A 16 19.53 -0.74 -23.25
CA GLY A 16 18.61 -1.73 -23.81
C GLY A 16 18.80 -3.16 -23.29
N ASP A 17 19.44 -3.33 -22.13
CA ASP A 17 19.55 -4.61 -21.46
C ASP A 17 18.19 -5.01 -20.83
N ASP A 18 17.55 -6.02 -21.43
CA ASP A 18 16.27 -6.56 -20.99
C ASP A 18 16.35 -7.18 -19.58
N ASP A 19 17.46 -7.82 -19.21
CA ASP A 19 17.64 -8.40 -17.87
C ASP A 19 17.74 -7.30 -16.81
N ALA A 20 18.45 -6.23 -17.12
CA ALA A 20 18.51 -5.05 -16.26
C ALA A 20 17.13 -4.41 -16.07
N TRP A 21 16.34 -4.32 -17.14
CA TRP A 21 14.96 -3.84 -17.07
C TRP A 21 14.07 -4.74 -16.19
N HIS A 22 14.11 -6.05 -16.40
CA HIS A 22 13.36 -7.00 -15.58
C HIS A 22 13.73 -6.90 -14.10
N GLU A 23 15.01 -6.72 -13.80
CA GLU A 23 15.48 -6.55 -12.42
C GLU A 23 14.99 -5.22 -11.82
N LEU A 24 14.97 -4.12 -12.56
CA LEU A 24 14.38 -2.85 -12.12
C LEU A 24 12.89 -3.00 -11.81
N VAL A 25 12.15 -3.68 -12.69
CA VAL A 25 10.72 -3.98 -12.47
C VAL A 25 10.55 -4.82 -11.21
N ARG A 26 11.31 -5.90 -11.07
CA ARG A 26 11.23 -6.81 -9.91
C ARG A 26 11.51 -6.08 -8.60
N ARG A 27 12.53 -5.22 -8.55
CA ARG A 27 12.90 -4.45 -7.34
C ARG A 27 11.82 -3.44 -6.93
N HIS A 28 11.13 -2.82 -7.87
CA HIS A 28 10.22 -1.70 -7.57
C HIS A 28 8.73 -2.06 -7.65
N ALA A 29 8.38 -3.24 -8.14
CA ALA A 29 6.98 -3.68 -8.25
C ALA A 29 6.24 -3.64 -6.91
N ARG A 30 6.93 -4.01 -5.82
CA ARG A 30 6.33 -3.99 -4.48
C ARG A 30 6.06 -2.57 -3.98
N LEU A 31 6.93 -1.61 -4.31
CA LEU A 31 6.71 -0.20 -3.97
C LEU A 31 5.49 0.35 -4.72
N ILE A 32 5.39 0.09 -6.02
CA ILE A 32 4.23 0.52 -6.83
C ILE A 32 2.95 -0.12 -6.27
N ALA A 33 2.95 -1.44 -6.04
CA ALA A 33 1.79 -2.14 -5.48
C ALA A 33 1.39 -1.59 -4.10
N MET A 34 2.34 -1.32 -3.22
CA MET A 34 2.10 -0.73 -1.90
C MET A 34 1.43 0.64 -2.02
N VAL A 35 1.92 1.50 -2.93
CA VAL A 35 1.36 2.85 -3.14
C VAL A 35 -0.03 2.76 -3.78
N VAL A 36 -0.22 1.94 -4.83
CA VAL A 36 -1.50 1.79 -5.52
C VAL A 36 -2.61 1.31 -4.58
N ARG A 37 -2.31 0.34 -3.70
CA ARG A 37 -3.27 -0.17 -2.72
C ARG A 37 -3.80 0.90 -1.76
N GLN A 38 -3.03 1.94 -1.47
CA GLN A 38 -3.46 3.05 -0.62
C GLN A 38 -4.59 3.90 -1.26
N TYR A 39 -4.77 3.81 -2.58
CA TYR A 39 -5.80 4.55 -3.31
C TYR A 39 -7.10 3.77 -3.53
N ARG A 40 -7.19 2.52 -3.05
CA ARG A 40 -8.41 1.69 -3.09
C ARG A 40 -9.03 1.58 -4.50
N LEU A 41 -8.17 1.51 -5.52
CA LEU A 41 -8.59 1.31 -6.89
C LEU A 41 -9.14 -0.11 -7.09
N SER A 42 -10.00 -0.30 -8.09
CA SER A 42 -10.37 -1.66 -8.52
C SER A 42 -9.13 -2.42 -9.02
N ALA A 43 -9.18 -3.75 -9.10
CA ALA A 43 -8.05 -4.55 -9.58
C ALA A 43 -7.60 -4.12 -10.99
N ALA A 44 -8.57 -3.89 -11.90
CA ALA A 44 -8.30 -3.41 -13.26
C ALA A 44 -7.68 -2.01 -13.24
N ASP A 45 -8.27 -1.06 -12.50
CA ASP A 45 -7.75 0.31 -12.38
C ASP A 45 -6.32 0.32 -11.79
N ALA A 46 -6.05 -0.53 -10.80
CA ALA A 46 -4.75 -0.69 -10.18
C ALA A 46 -3.69 -1.24 -11.15
N GLN A 47 -4.08 -2.20 -11.98
CA GLN A 47 -3.23 -2.74 -13.04
C GLN A 47 -2.92 -1.68 -14.10
N ASP A 48 -3.93 -0.94 -14.57
CA ASP A 48 -3.76 0.12 -15.55
C ASP A 48 -2.81 1.21 -15.05
N VAL A 49 -2.98 1.66 -13.81
CA VAL A 49 -2.07 2.63 -13.18
C VAL A 49 -0.65 2.07 -13.09
N SER A 50 -0.49 0.81 -12.67
CA SER A 50 0.83 0.19 -12.55
C SER A 50 1.52 0.09 -13.91
N GLN A 51 0.81 -0.34 -14.95
CA GLN A 51 1.31 -0.40 -16.32
C GLN A 51 1.72 0.99 -16.83
N LEU A 52 0.92 2.02 -16.56
CA LEU A 52 1.24 3.39 -16.96
C LEU A 52 2.50 3.91 -16.24
N VAL A 53 2.69 3.57 -14.96
CA VAL A 53 3.93 3.91 -14.24
C VAL A 53 5.13 3.24 -14.88
N TRP A 54 5.03 1.95 -15.25
CA TRP A 54 6.12 1.25 -15.93
C TRP A 54 6.43 1.83 -17.30
N LEU A 55 5.40 2.15 -18.09
CA LEU A 55 5.56 2.80 -19.39
C LEU A 55 6.30 4.13 -19.24
N ARG A 56 5.88 4.96 -18.29
CA ARG A 56 6.56 6.23 -18.01
C ARG A 56 7.98 6.03 -17.53
N LEU A 57 8.23 5.00 -16.72
CA LEU A 57 9.59 4.71 -16.27
C LEU A 57 10.45 4.38 -17.49
N PHE A 58 9.97 3.53 -18.39
CA PHE A 58 10.68 3.15 -19.61
C PHE A 58 10.96 4.38 -20.50
N GLU A 59 9.96 5.22 -20.76
CA GLU A 59 10.09 6.44 -21.55
C GLU A 59 11.07 7.45 -20.94
N ASN A 60 11.10 7.56 -19.62
CA ASN A 60 11.89 8.56 -18.91
C ASN A 60 13.21 8.01 -18.37
N LEU A 61 13.52 6.71 -18.53
CA LEU A 61 14.68 6.08 -17.92
C LEU A 61 15.98 6.82 -18.27
N ARG A 62 16.12 7.24 -19.54
CA ARG A 62 17.25 8.03 -20.05
C ARG A 62 17.40 9.42 -19.43
N SER A 63 16.31 9.97 -18.89
CA SER A 63 16.29 11.30 -18.25
C SER A 63 16.67 11.25 -16.76
N ILE A 64 16.77 10.05 -16.17
CA ILE A 64 17.13 9.85 -14.76
C ILE A 64 18.63 10.12 -14.60
N ARG A 65 18.95 11.33 -14.10
CA ARG A 65 20.33 11.79 -13.88
C ARG A 65 20.98 11.16 -12.65
N ASP A 66 20.15 10.89 -11.64
CA ASP A 66 20.55 10.28 -10.38
C ASP A 66 19.79 8.97 -10.18
N PRO A 67 20.42 7.81 -10.43
CA PRO A 67 19.79 6.50 -10.23
C PRO A 67 19.31 6.27 -8.80
N ASP A 68 19.97 6.86 -7.80
CA ASP A 68 19.56 6.75 -6.39
C ASP A 68 18.23 7.48 -6.12
N GLY A 69 17.83 8.39 -7.01
CA GLY A 69 16.55 9.09 -6.97
C GLY A 69 15.39 8.27 -7.55
N LEU A 70 15.66 7.12 -8.18
CA LEU A 70 14.63 6.32 -8.87
C LEU A 70 13.48 5.91 -7.93
N PRO A 71 13.70 5.40 -6.71
CA PRO A 71 12.59 5.03 -5.83
C PRO A 71 11.68 6.21 -5.49
N GLY A 72 12.25 7.41 -5.31
CA GLY A 72 11.51 8.63 -5.06
C GLY A 72 10.70 9.10 -6.27
N TRP A 73 11.27 8.95 -7.47
CA TRP A 73 10.56 9.19 -8.73
C TRP A 73 9.38 8.22 -8.89
N ILE A 74 9.58 6.92 -8.64
CA ILE A 74 8.51 5.90 -8.72
C ILE A 74 7.40 6.19 -7.72
N LEU A 75 7.75 6.48 -6.47
CA LEU A 75 6.79 6.85 -5.42
C LEU A 75 5.93 8.05 -5.85
N THR A 76 6.57 9.10 -6.37
CA THR A 76 5.91 10.33 -6.82
C THR A 76 5.01 10.08 -8.03
N THR A 77 5.53 9.39 -9.04
CA THR A 77 4.81 9.12 -10.29
C THR A 77 3.60 8.20 -10.04
N THR A 78 3.76 7.15 -9.24
CA THR A 78 2.66 6.24 -8.87
C THR A 78 1.54 7.01 -8.17
N ARG A 79 1.88 7.85 -7.20
CA ARG A 79 0.93 8.72 -6.51
C ARG A 79 0.18 9.64 -7.47
N HIS A 80 0.90 10.30 -8.37
CA HIS A 80 0.28 11.21 -9.35
C HIS A 80 -0.70 10.48 -10.26
N GLU A 81 -0.35 9.28 -10.74
CA GLU A 81 -1.25 8.50 -11.59
C GLU A 81 -2.46 7.97 -10.83
N CYS A 82 -2.31 7.49 -9.60
CA CYS A 82 -3.47 7.13 -8.77
C CYS A 82 -4.41 8.33 -8.57
N GLN A 83 -3.87 9.51 -8.25
CA GLN A 83 -4.68 10.71 -8.05
C GLN A 83 -5.38 11.18 -9.32
N ARG A 84 -4.67 11.11 -10.45
CA ARG A 84 -5.23 11.45 -11.76
C ARG A 84 -6.36 10.49 -12.11
N HIS A 85 -6.21 9.21 -11.81
CA HIS A 85 -7.23 8.18 -12.02
C HIS A 85 -8.49 8.46 -11.21
N VAL A 86 -8.35 8.64 -9.89
CA VAL A 86 -9.46 8.97 -8.98
C VAL A 86 -10.20 10.23 -9.45
N ARG A 87 -9.47 11.31 -9.75
CA ARG A 87 -10.07 12.57 -10.23
C ARG A 87 -10.80 12.44 -11.56
N ARG A 88 -10.36 11.55 -12.45
CA ARG A 88 -11.04 11.28 -13.74
C ARG A 88 -12.33 10.50 -13.52
N LYS A 89 -12.30 9.50 -12.65
CA LYS A 89 -13.48 8.69 -12.29
C LYS A 89 -14.58 9.55 -11.65
N ASP A 90 -14.20 10.45 -10.74
CA ASP A 90 -15.14 11.40 -10.14
C ASP A 90 -15.79 12.33 -11.18
N ARG A 91 -15.04 12.74 -12.20
CA ARG A 91 -15.55 13.56 -13.31
C ARG A 91 -16.41 12.78 -14.30
N SER A 92 -16.13 11.50 -14.53
CA SER A 92 -16.95 10.66 -15.42
C SER A 92 -18.27 10.25 -14.77
N ILE A 93 -18.33 10.12 -13.44
CA ILE A 93 -19.56 9.83 -12.71
C ILE A 93 -20.54 11.02 -12.76
N ALA A 94 -20.04 12.25 -13.00
CA ALA A 94 -20.89 13.44 -13.14
C ALA A 94 -21.72 13.49 -14.44
N ILE A 95 -21.67 12.48 -15.32
CA ILE A 95 -22.46 12.43 -16.57
C ILE A 95 -23.41 11.21 -16.64
N ASP A 96 -23.44 10.30 -15.67
CA ASP A 96 -24.38 9.17 -15.70
C ASP A 96 -24.83 8.73 -14.28
N PRO A 97 -26.10 8.94 -13.90
CA PRO A 97 -26.59 8.65 -12.56
C PRO A 97 -27.09 7.20 -12.43
N LEU A 98 -26.29 6.18 -12.76
CA LEU A 98 -26.63 4.81 -12.39
C LEU A 98 -25.47 3.80 -12.42
N THR A 99 -24.50 3.88 -11.49
CA THR A 99 -23.82 2.65 -11.00
C THR A 99 -23.09 2.88 -9.68
N LEU A 100 -23.82 2.81 -8.57
CA LEU A 100 -23.24 2.46 -7.28
C LEU A 100 -23.13 0.93 -7.22
N ALA A 101 -22.09 0.39 -7.84
CA ALA A 101 -21.72 -1.01 -7.67
C ALA A 101 -20.47 -1.08 -6.80
N THR A 102 -20.67 -1.54 -5.57
CA THR A 102 -19.65 -2.01 -4.66
C THR A 102 -18.86 -3.13 -5.34
N PHE A 103 -17.72 -2.80 -5.96
CA PHE A 103 -16.77 -3.81 -6.42
C PHE A 103 -16.06 -4.38 -5.20
N ARG A 104 -16.62 -5.48 -4.69
CA ARG A 104 -15.93 -6.37 -3.76
C ARG A 104 -14.75 -6.95 -4.52
N SER A 105 -13.56 -6.85 -3.93
CA SER A 105 -12.36 -7.50 -4.40
C SER A 105 -12.61 -9.02 -4.44
N GLU A 106 -12.71 -9.59 -5.63
CA GLU A 106 -12.70 -11.04 -5.83
C GLU A 106 -11.24 -11.52 -5.74
N ASP A 107 -10.80 -11.75 -4.51
CA ASP A 107 -9.70 -12.66 -4.22
C ASP A 107 -10.06 -13.38 -2.92
N GLN A 108 -11.07 -14.25 -3.01
CA GLN A 108 -11.53 -15.09 -1.91
C GLN A 108 -11.09 -16.53 -2.17
N THR A 109 -10.02 -16.95 -1.50
CA THR A 109 -9.75 -18.38 -1.28
C THR A 109 -9.31 -18.61 0.17
N GLU A 110 -9.98 -19.58 0.83
CA GLU A 110 -9.77 -20.19 2.17
C GLU A 110 -10.51 -19.61 3.41
N LEU A 111 -11.57 -20.31 3.81
CA LEU A 111 -12.85 -19.76 4.28
C LEU A 111 -12.98 -19.24 5.73
N ASP A 112 -11.95 -19.18 6.58
CA ASP A 112 -12.11 -18.61 7.94
C ASP A 112 -10.88 -17.81 8.41
N GLY A 113 -9.67 -18.34 8.19
CA GLY A 113 -8.43 -17.63 8.48
C GLY A 113 -8.18 -16.43 7.53
N THR A 114 -8.62 -16.53 6.27
CA THR A 114 -8.40 -15.48 5.27
C THR A 114 -9.45 -14.38 5.35
N LEU A 115 -10.67 -14.66 5.81
CA LEU A 115 -11.71 -13.64 5.94
C LEU A 115 -11.31 -12.59 6.99
N LEU A 116 -10.86 -13.04 8.17
CA LEU A 116 -10.35 -12.14 9.20
C LEU A 116 -9.09 -11.39 8.74
N ALA A 117 -8.23 -12.03 7.95
CA ALA A 117 -7.06 -11.38 7.36
C ALA A 117 -7.44 -10.33 6.30
N ALA A 118 -8.46 -10.59 5.50
CA ALA A 118 -8.99 -9.69 4.48
C ALA A 118 -9.68 -8.48 5.12
N GLU A 119 -10.48 -8.68 6.17
CA GLU A 119 -11.09 -7.61 6.96
C GLU A 119 -10.01 -6.72 7.61
N ARG A 120 -9.01 -7.33 8.24
CA ARG A 120 -7.84 -6.61 8.77
C ARG A 120 -7.14 -5.80 7.68
N HIS A 121 -6.94 -6.41 6.51
CA HIS A 121 -6.29 -5.77 5.38
C HIS A 121 -7.09 -4.56 4.89
N GLU A 122 -8.41 -4.69 4.74
CA GLU A 122 -9.29 -3.61 4.31
C GLU A 122 -9.29 -2.44 5.31
N VAL A 123 -9.35 -2.74 6.61
CA VAL A 123 -9.26 -1.72 7.66
C VAL A 123 -7.93 -0.97 7.58
N LEU A 124 -6.82 -1.69 7.40
CA LEU A 124 -5.50 -1.07 7.27
C LEU A 124 -5.41 -0.20 6.01
N LEU A 125 -5.87 -0.67 4.86
CA LEU A 125 -5.86 0.12 3.62
C LEU A 125 -6.72 1.38 3.76
N THR A 126 -7.90 1.27 4.38
CA THR A 126 -8.78 2.41 4.62
C THR A 126 -8.13 3.41 5.56
N ALA A 127 -7.53 2.94 6.65
CA ALA A 127 -6.81 3.79 7.60
C ALA A 127 -5.59 4.47 6.97
N MET A 128 -4.84 3.77 6.12
CA MET A 128 -3.71 4.35 5.40
C MET A 128 -4.16 5.46 4.46
N ALA A 129 -5.29 5.30 3.77
CA ALA A 129 -5.86 6.32 2.89
C ALA A 129 -6.23 7.62 3.64
N GLU A 130 -6.59 7.54 4.92
CA GLU A 130 -6.90 8.70 5.78
C GLU A 130 -5.65 9.45 6.29
N LEU A 131 -4.47 8.84 6.20
CA LEU A 131 -3.24 9.47 6.69
C LEU A 131 -2.82 10.68 5.84
N PRO A 132 -2.12 11.67 6.43
CA PRO A 132 -1.47 12.72 5.65
C PRO A 132 -0.49 12.13 4.62
N PRO A 133 -0.36 12.73 3.41
CA PRO A 133 0.47 12.16 2.34
C PRO A 133 1.92 11.85 2.73
N ARG A 134 2.54 12.69 3.58
CA ARG A 134 3.90 12.46 4.08
C ARG A 134 4.02 11.20 4.94
N HIS A 135 2.99 10.87 5.72
CA HIS A 135 2.98 9.65 6.53
C HIS A 135 2.74 8.41 5.67
N GLN A 136 1.85 8.49 4.68
CA GLN A 136 1.62 7.41 3.71
C GLN A 136 2.92 7.04 2.98
N GLN A 137 3.65 8.04 2.48
CA GLN A 137 4.92 7.87 1.78
C GLN A 137 5.98 7.23 2.68
N LEU A 138 6.13 7.72 3.91
CA LEU A 138 7.06 7.14 4.88
C LEU A 138 6.74 5.66 5.14
N LEU A 139 5.46 5.34 5.38
CA LEU A 139 5.07 3.96 5.62
C LEU A 139 5.23 3.08 4.38
N ALA A 140 4.97 3.59 3.17
CA ALA A 140 5.18 2.83 1.93
C ALA A 140 6.63 2.38 1.76
N LEU A 141 7.58 3.28 2.03
CA LEU A 141 9.02 3.00 1.92
C LEU A 141 9.53 2.08 3.05
N LEU A 142 8.94 2.17 4.24
CA LEU A 142 9.38 1.39 5.41
C LEU A 142 8.72 0.01 5.52
N LEU A 143 7.59 -0.22 4.85
CA LEU A 143 6.81 -1.46 4.95
C LEU A 143 6.88 -2.30 3.67
N VAL A 144 7.50 -1.80 2.61
CA VAL A 144 7.89 -2.66 1.48
C VAL A 144 8.93 -3.68 1.96
N ASP A 145 8.95 -4.85 1.34
CA ASP A 145 9.86 -5.94 1.70
C ASP A 145 10.77 -6.28 0.50
N PRO A 146 12.10 -6.11 0.63
CA PRO A 146 12.81 -5.58 1.81
C PRO A 146 12.57 -4.07 2.00
N PRO A 147 12.64 -3.54 3.24
CA PRO A 147 12.41 -2.12 3.50
C PRO A 147 13.56 -1.26 2.98
N TYR A 148 13.24 -0.05 2.52
CA TYR A 148 14.26 0.92 2.14
C TYR A 148 15.09 1.34 3.36
N PRO A 149 16.43 1.44 3.23
CA PRO A 149 17.29 1.87 4.32
C PRO A 149 16.99 3.34 4.67
N TYR A 150 17.19 3.72 5.94
CA TYR A 150 16.83 5.05 6.42
C TYR A 150 17.56 6.19 5.70
N THR A 151 18.77 5.95 5.19
CA THR A 151 19.53 6.90 4.36
C THR A 151 18.81 7.20 3.04
N GLU A 152 18.27 6.16 2.39
CA GLU A 152 17.48 6.32 1.16
C GLU A 152 16.13 6.97 1.45
N VAL A 153 15.43 6.55 2.51
CA VAL A 153 14.18 7.19 2.93
C VAL A 153 14.37 8.68 3.24
N SER A 154 15.47 9.03 3.91
CA SER A 154 15.85 10.42 4.20
C SER A 154 16.03 11.24 2.93
N ARG A 155 16.73 10.68 1.93
CA ARG A 155 16.94 11.31 0.62
C ARG A 155 15.63 11.47 -0.15
N ILE A 156 14.81 10.42 -0.21
CA ILE A 156 13.56 10.39 -0.98
C ILE A 156 12.53 11.38 -0.41
N LEU A 157 12.40 11.44 0.92
CA LEU A 157 11.40 12.28 1.57
C LEU A 157 11.91 13.66 1.98
N ASP A 158 13.19 13.95 1.75
CA ASP A 158 13.87 15.18 2.15
C ASP A 158 13.65 15.51 3.64
N ILE A 159 13.94 14.53 4.50
CA ILE A 159 13.89 14.67 5.97
C ILE A 159 15.17 14.14 6.60
N PRO A 160 15.62 14.67 7.75
CA PRO A 160 16.80 14.14 8.43
C PRO A 160 16.61 12.67 8.84
N VAL A 161 17.65 11.85 8.73
CA VAL A 161 17.65 10.43 9.17
C VAL A 161 17.13 10.30 10.62
N GLY A 162 17.59 11.17 11.52
CA GLY A 162 17.14 11.19 12.92
C GLY A 162 15.65 11.51 13.12
N SER A 163 14.99 12.10 12.11
CA SER A 163 13.56 12.41 12.13
C SER A 163 12.67 11.24 11.69
N ILE A 164 13.23 10.20 11.07
CA ILE A 164 12.47 9.05 10.56
C ILE A 164 11.77 8.31 11.70
N GLY A 165 12.48 7.98 12.78
CA GLY A 165 11.92 7.27 13.94
C GLY A 165 10.73 8.01 14.57
N PRO A 166 10.89 9.29 14.99
CA PRO A 166 9.79 10.10 15.50
C PRO A 166 8.62 10.26 14.52
N THR A 167 8.90 10.43 13.22
CA THR A 167 7.85 10.58 12.22
C THR A 167 7.09 9.27 11.99
N ARG A 168 7.79 8.13 11.98
CA ARG A 168 7.17 6.80 11.95
C ARG A 168 6.25 6.59 13.14
N ARG A 169 6.70 6.96 14.35
CA ARG A 169 5.87 6.87 15.56
C ARG A 169 4.58 7.68 15.41
N ARG A 170 4.69 8.95 15.02
CA ARG A 170 3.52 9.82 14.77
C ARG A 170 2.59 9.28 13.68
N ALA A 171 3.15 8.67 12.62
CA ALA A 171 2.36 8.05 11.56
C ALA A 171 1.56 6.86 12.09
N LEU A 172 2.17 5.99 12.89
CA LEU A 172 1.51 4.84 13.52
C LEU A 172 0.49 5.25 14.58
N GLU A 173 0.75 6.32 15.34
CA GLU A 173 -0.21 6.92 16.27
C GLU A 173 -1.46 7.40 15.52
N LYS A 174 -1.29 8.22 14.47
CA LYS A 174 -2.42 8.66 13.64
C LYS A 174 -3.18 7.49 13.02
N LEU A 175 -2.48 6.45 12.57
CA LEU A 175 -3.12 5.25 12.01
C LEU A 175 -4.04 4.59 13.04
N ARG A 176 -3.58 4.45 14.30
CA ARG A 176 -4.37 3.92 15.42
C ARG A 176 -5.55 4.82 15.81
N GLU A 177 -5.47 6.11 15.50
CA GLU A 177 -6.52 7.08 15.81
C GLU A 177 -7.63 7.14 14.74
N THR A 178 -7.41 6.56 13.56
CA THR A 178 -8.43 6.48 12.51
C THR A 178 -9.69 5.76 13.01
N THR A 179 -10.85 6.23 12.55
CA THR A 179 -12.15 5.70 13.01
C THR A 179 -12.27 4.21 12.72
N VAL A 180 -11.82 3.77 11.55
CA VAL A 180 -11.88 2.36 11.13
C VAL A 180 -10.98 1.46 11.98
N VAL A 181 -9.77 1.89 12.35
CA VAL A 181 -8.90 1.09 13.23
C VAL A 181 -9.44 1.05 14.64
N ARG A 182 -9.94 2.17 15.18
CA ARG A 182 -10.57 2.18 16.51
C ARG A 182 -11.80 1.29 16.56
N ALA A 183 -12.65 1.32 15.54
CA ALA A 183 -13.82 0.46 15.44
C ALA A 183 -13.43 -1.03 15.36
N TYR A 184 -12.47 -1.35 14.49
CA TYR A 184 -11.93 -2.72 14.36
C TYR A 184 -11.36 -3.23 15.68
N LEU A 185 -10.50 -2.44 16.34
CA LEU A 185 -9.92 -2.81 17.63
C LEU A 185 -11.00 -3.01 18.70
N ARG A 186 -12.00 -2.14 18.79
CA ARG A 186 -13.13 -2.29 19.75
C ARG A 186 -13.90 -3.58 19.54
N ALA A 187 -14.27 -3.88 18.29
CA ALA A 187 -15.00 -5.11 17.94
C ALA A 187 -14.22 -6.39 18.28
N HIS A 188 -12.88 -6.32 18.27
CA HIS A 188 -11.99 -7.46 18.52
C HIS A 188 -11.30 -7.43 19.90
N SER A 189 -11.64 -6.47 20.77
CA SER A 189 -11.10 -6.36 22.14
C SER A 189 -12.13 -6.67 23.23
N GLU A 190 -13.38 -6.96 22.88
CA GLU A 190 -14.32 -7.55 23.83
C GLU A 190 -13.91 -9.00 24.13
N PRO A 191 -13.59 -9.35 25.40
CA PRO A 191 -13.50 -10.75 25.77
C PRO A 191 -14.89 -11.36 25.58
N ALA A 192 -14.96 -12.55 24.98
CA ALA A 192 -16.17 -13.35 24.86
C ALA A 192 -16.93 -13.38 26.19
N ARG A 193 -17.96 -12.54 26.33
CA ARG A 193 -18.86 -12.56 27.48
C ARG A 193 -20.00 -13.52 27.18
N THR A 194 -19.76 -14.76 27.64
CA THR A 194 -20.72 -15.62 28.35
C THR A 194 -21.90 -16.22 27.57
N GLY A 195 -21.71 -17.45 27.07
CA GLY A 195 -22.78 -18.44 26.98
C GLY A 195 -22.73 -19.37 28.18
N GLY A 196 -23.44 -19.02 29.26
CA GLY A 196 -23.62 -19.91 30.40
C GLY A 196 -24.51 -21.09 30.01
N VAL A 197 -23.98 -22.31 30.11
CA VAL A 197 -24.76 -23.54 30.33
C VAL A 197 -24.11 -24.28 31.50
N ARG A 198 -24.33 -23.74 32.70
CA ARG A 198 -24.20 -24.46 33.96
C ARG A 198 -25.25 -23.91 34.92
N ASP A 199 -26.50 -24.15 34.56
CA ASP A 199 -27.60 -24.23 35.53
C ASP A 199 -28.62 -25.25 35.01
N ALA A 200 -28.29 -26.53 35.19
CA ALA A 200 -29.16 -27.70 34.99
C ALA A 200 -28.57 -28.92 35.73
N ALA A 201 -28.17 -28.75 36.99
CA ALA A 201 -27.79 -29.85 37.87
C ALA A 201 -28.31 -29.61 39.30
N ALA A 202 -29.57 -29.17 39.40
CA ALA A 202 -30.34 -29.10 40.63
C ALA A 202 -31.74 -29.68 40.39
N GLU A 203 -31.82 -30.87 39.78
CA GLU A 203 -33.04 -31.68 39.83
C GLU A 203 -32.75 -33.16 39.48
N LEU A 204 -32.00 -33.85 40.33
CA LEU A 204 -31.95 -35.32 40.39
C LEU A 204 -31.65 -35.78 41.84
N GLU A 205 -32.49 -35.35 42.77
CA GLU A 205 -32.84 -36.14 43.95
C GLU A 205 -34.37 -36.20 44.03
N ARG A 206 -34.93 -37.20 43.34
CA ARG A 206 -36.15 -37.89 43.73
C ARG A 206 -36.19 -39.27 43.08
#